data_AF-A0A2E9HWU1-F1
#
_entry.id   AF-A0A2E9HWU1-F1
#
_cell.length_a   1.000
_cell.length_b   1.000
_cell.length_c   1.000
_cell.angle_alpha   90.00
_cell.angle_beta   90.00
_cell.angle_gamma   90.00
#
_symmetry.space_group_name_H-M   'P 1'
#
loop_
_entity.id
_entity.type
_entity.pdbx_description
1 polymer ?
#
loop_
_entity_poly.entity_id
_entity_poly.type
_entity_poly.pdbx_seq_one_letter_code
_entity_poly.pdbx_strand_id
1 'polypeptide(L)' 'MQRHTTTRFHLALCLGAAAALSACGDNLGEQAAYGAGAGAVSAVALDVNVLTGAAVGVATNIAYCSTYPSRC' A
#
# COMPACT_ATOMS: atom_id res chain seq x y z
N MET A 1 -25.38 -14.40 -12.47
CA MET A 1 -24.65 -13.16 -12.11
C MET A 1 -23.47 -13.45 -11.15
N GLN A 2 -22.44 -14.18 -11.60
CA GLN A 2 -21.28 -14.55 -10.74
C GLN A 2 -19.92 -14.44 -11.46
N ARG A 3 -19.87 -14.65 -12.79
CA ARG A 3 -18.63 -14.58 -13.58
C ARG A 3 -17.96 -13.19 -13.59
N HIS A 4 -18.73 -12.11 -13.50
CA HIS A 4 -18.18 -10.75 -13.47
C HIS A 4 -17.52 -10.40 -12.13
N THR A 5 -17.99 -10.97 -11.03
CA THR A 5 -17.46 -10.68 -9.69
C THR A 5 -16.07 -11.26 -9.54
N THR A 6 -15.84 -12.49 -10.01
CA THR A 6 -14.54 -13.16 -9.95
C THR A 6 -13.48 -12.46 -10.82
N THR A 7 -13.82 -12.12 -12.08
CA THR A 7 -12.88 -11.42 -12.98
C THR A 7 -12.48 -10.04 -12.44
N ARG A 8 -13.42 -9.29 -11.85
CA ARG A 8 -13.13 -7.99 -11.23
C ARG A 8 -12.23 -8.11 -10.00
N PHE A 9 -12.44 -9.16 -9.19
CA PHE A 9 -11.62 -9.41 -8.01
C PHE A 9 -10.18 -9.77 -8.40
N HIS A 10 -10.00 -10.60 -9.42
CA HIS A 10 -8.66 -10.91 -9.96
C HIS A 10 -7.96 -9.67 -10.52
N LEU A 11 -8.69 -8.80 -11.23
CA LEU A 11 -8.13 -7.57 -11.75
C LEU A 11 -7.65 -6.65 -10.61
N ALA A 12 -8.47 -6.47 -9.57
CA ALA A 12 -8.11 -5.67 -8.41
C ALA A 12 -6.89 -6.23 -7.66
N LEU A 13 -6.80 -7.56 -7.52
CA LEU A 13 -5.65 -8.22 -6.88
C LEU A 13 -4.36 -8.02 -7.69
N CYS A 14 -4.41 -8.20 -9.01
CA CYS A 14 -3.25 -7.96 -9.88
C CYS A 14 -2.79 -6.50 -9.82
N LEU A 15 -3.74 -5.56 -9.86
CA LEU A 15 -3.42 -4.13 -9.78
C LEU A 15 -2.83 -3.75 -8.42
N GLY A 16 -3.39 -4.31 -7.33
CA GLY A 16 -2.88 -4.12 -5.97
C GLY A 16 -1.47 -4.68 -5.80
N ALA A 17 -1.18 -5.85 -6.36
CA ALA A 17 0.15 -6.45 -6.31
C ALA A 17 1.18 -5.62 -7.10
N ALA A 18 0.82 -5.13 -8.29
CA ALA A 18 1.69 -4.27 -9.07
C ALA A 18 1.97 -2.92 -8.36
N ALA A 19 0.92 -2.32 -7.78
CA ALA A 19 1.05 -1.08 -7.02
C ALA A 19 1.92 -1.26 -5.77
N ALA A 20 1.76 -2.37 -5.05
CA ALA A 20 2.54 -2.70 -3.86
C ALA A 20 4.03 -2.86 -4.17
N LEU A 21 4.39 -3.41 -5.33
CA LEU A 21 5.78 -3.51 -5.75
C LEU A 21 6.37 -2.11 -6.01
N SER A 22 5.65 -1.26 -6.74
CA SER A 22 6.10 0.11 -7.05
C SER A 22 6.09 1.09 -5.86
N ALA A 23 5.52 0.70 -4.72
CA ALA A 23 5.26 1.61 -3.60
C ALA A 23 6.51 2.07 -2.85
N CYS A 24 7.68 1.55 -3.20
CA CYS A 24 8.89 1.93 -2.50
C CYS A 24 9.28 3.39 -2.73
N GLY A 25 9.03 3.92 -3.94
CA GLY A 25 9.41 5.29 -4.30
C GLY A 25 10.92 5.48 -4.43
N ASP A 26 11.32 6.56 -5.11
CA ASP A 26 12.73 6.80 -5.43
C ASP A 26 13.47 7.47 -4.27
N ASN A 27 12.77 8.31 -3.50
CA ASN A 27 13.34 9.03 -2.36
C ASN A 27 12.40 9.03 -1.14
N LEU A 28 12.93 9.41 0.04
CA LEU A 28 12.24 9.38 1.34
C LEU A 28 10.84 10.02 1.33
N GLY A 29 10.67 11.13 0.60
CA GLY A 29 9.39 11.83 0.48
C GLY A 29 8.31 10.98 -0.21
N GLU A 30 8.65 10.33 -1.32
CA GLU A 30 7.75 9.40 -1.99
C GLU A 30 7.44 8.18 -1.13
N GLN A 31 8.44 7.57 -0.47
CA GLN A 31 8.17 6.40 0.38
C GLN A 31 7.23 6.77 1.54
N ALA A 32 7.39 7.97 2.11
CA ALA A 32 6.48 8.48 3.12
C ALA A 32 5.08 8.72 2.53
N ALA A 33 4.96 9.34 1.36
CA ALA A 33 3.68 9.60 0.72
C ALA A 33 2.92 8.30 0.38
N TYR A 34 3.61 7.30 -0.19
CA TYR A 34 3.03 6.00 -0.51
C TYR A 34 2.64 5.22 0.74
N GLY A 35 3.52 5.18 1.74
CA GLY A 35 3.23 4.54 3.03
C GLY A 35 2.06 5.19 3.76
N ALA A 36 2.02 6.53 3.81
CA ALA A 36 0.92 7.28 4.42
C ALA A 36 -0.41 7.03 3.69
N GLY A 37 -0.40 7.09 2.36
CA GLY A 37 -1.60 6.88 1.55
C GLY A 37 -2.16 5.46 1.73
N ALA A 38 -1.32 4.44 1.61
CA ALA A 38 -1.71 3.06 1.82
C ALA A 38 -2.23 2.82 3.25
N GLY A 39 -1.52 3.33 4.26
CA GLY A 39 -1.92 3.21 5.67
C GLY A 39 -3.23 3.93 5.99
N ALA A 40 -3.44 5.12 5.42
CA ALA A 40 -4.68 5.89 5.60
C ALA A 40 -5.89 5.18 4.98
N VAL A 41 -5.77 4.73 3.73
CA VAL A 41 -6.85 3.99 3.04
C VAL A 41 -7.19 2.71 3.80
N SER A 42 -6.16 1.99 4.29
CA SER A 42 -6.34 0.79 5.11
C SER A 42 -7.08 1.11 6.40
N ALA A 43 -6.71 2.20 7.08
CA ALA A 43 -7.36 2.60 8.33
C ALA A 43 -8.83 3.00 8.12
N VAL A 44 -9.15 3.70 7.02
CA VAL A 44 -10.54 4.00 6.65
C VAL A 44 -11.32 2.71 6.38
N ALA A 45 -10.74 1.75 5.65
CA ALA A 45 -11.40 0.49 5.35
C ALA A 45 -11.65 -0.38 6.60
N LEU A 46 -10.78 -0.28 7.60
CA LEU A 46 -10.86 -1.00 8.86
C LEU A 46 -11.63 -0.24 9.96
N ASP A 47 -12.11 0.98 9.68
CA ASP A 47 -12.77 1.88 10.63
C ASP A 47 -11.91 2.15 11.90
N VAL A 48 -10.61 2.39 11.70
CA VAL A 48 -9.64 2.71 12.76
C VAL A 48 -9.03 4.11 12.56
N ASN A 49 -8.23 4.57 13.53
CA ASN A 49 -7.64 5.91 13.48
C ASN A 49 -6.76 6.10 12.23
N VAL A 50 -7.20 6.98 11.34
CA VAL A 50 -6.55 7.26 10.04
C VAL A 50 -5.15 7.83 10.22
N LEU A 51 -4.95 8.72 11.20
CA LEU A 51 -3.64 9.34 11.43
C LEU A 51 -2.63 8.31 11.94
N THR A 52 -3.06 7.43 12.85
CA THR A 52 -2.23 6.30 13.30
C THR A 52 -1.92 5.35 12.15
N GLY A 53 -2.91 4.98 11.34
CA GLY A 53 -2.72 4.11 10.17
C GLY A 53 -1.73 4.70 9.16
N ALA A 54 -1.88 5.99 8.84
CA ALA A 54 -0.94 6.70 7.97
C ALA A 54 0.48 6.72 8.55
N ALA A 55 0.64 7.02 9.84
CA ALA A 55 1.94 7.06 10.50
C ALA A 55 2.63 5.68 10.52
N VAL A 56 1.88 4.63 10.84
CA VAL A 56 2.38 3.25 10.78
C VAL A 56 2.73 2.86 9.35
N GLY A 57 1.93 3.27 8.37
CA GLY A 57 2.19 3.02 6.95
C GLY A 57 3.48 3.69 6.46
N VAL A 58 3.73 4.96 6.82
CA VAL A 58 5.00 5.66 6.55
C VAL A 58 6.18 4.88 7.11
N ALA A 59 6.14 4.57 8.41
CA ALA A 59 7.24 3.91 9.09
C ALA A 59 7.51 2.53 8.48
N THR A 60 6.45 1.78 8.17
CA THR A 60 6.57 0.44 7.59
C THR A 60 7.12 0.49 6.17
N ASN A 61 6.69 1.44 5.33
CA ASN A 61 7.16 1.53 3.94
C ASN A 61 8.65 1.89 3.90
N ILE A 62 9.06 2.92 4.66
CA ILE A 62 10.47 3.33 4.75
C ILE A 62 11.34 2.18 5.30
N ALA A 63 10.89 1.52 6.38
CA ALA A 63 11.64 0.43 6.99
C ALA A 63 11.77 -0.76 6.03
N TYR A 64 10.70 -1.12 5.32
CA TYR A 64 10.71 -2.25 4.39
C TYR A 64 11.67 -2.00 3.22
N CYS A 65 11.55 -0.84 2.56
CA CYS A 65 12.43 -0.43 1.47
C CYS A 65 13.90 -0.37 1.86
N SER A 66 14.18 0.19 3.03
CA SER A 66 15.55 0.29 3.54
C SER A 66 16.15 -1.08 3.86
N THR A 67 15.32 -2.02 4.33
CA THR A 67 15.75 -3.38 4.69
C THR A 67 15.91 -4.26 3.45
N TYR A 68 15.07 -4.07 2.43
CA TYR A 68 14.99 -4.93 1.26
C TYR A 68 15.02 -4.15 -0.07
N PRO A 69 16.10 -3.42 -0.37
CA PRO A 69 16.16 -2.52 -1.54
C PRO A 69 16.08 -3.25 -2.89
N SER A 70 16.34 -4.56 -2.93
CA SER A 70 16.23 -5.39 -4.14
C SER A 70 14.87 -6.07 -4.32
N ARG A 71 13.91 -5.83 -3.41
CA ARG A 71 12.56 -6.44 -3.42
C ARG A 71 11.45 -5.44 -3.74
N CYS A 72 11.87 -4.26 -4.18
CA CYS A 72 11.06 -3.11 -4.51
C CYS A 72 11.19 -2.84 -6.01
#